data_AF-A0A6P0RRT7-F1
#
_entry.id   AF-A0A6P0RRT7-F1
#
_cell.length_a   1.000
_cell.length_b   1.000
_cell.length_c   1.000
_cell.angle_alpha   90.00
_cell.angle_beta   90.00
_cell.angle_gamma   90.00
#
_symmetry.space_group_name_H-M   'P 1'
#
loop_
_entity.id
_entity.type
_entity.pdbx_description
1 polymer ?
#
loop_
_entity_poly.entity_id
_entity_poly.type
_entity_poly.pdbx_seq_one_letter_code
_entity_poly.pdbx_strand_id
1 'polypeptide(L)'
;MPRPSIKSQAAKRKALAEAKKATKTTKTTQAKTKTPAAKSKTTSAKTTKTRATKTTSSQTNLTTPKSNLSTTSTTTLVPGLTTIDPNDISGMLPQFEGANYNITDPLKPPSNLPQVSEADFDSGMSIYQGAIRALKLTGTAFDVTRERFTTEGKKAKAFGAGVKAATEFEKVKADYLDYQTQLETNTQKESGLSLAQKRTQFVLDMAVESETEMDEKLESAKVGAEIAKLQRQDKQSKLDEFKKQLTGGN
;
A
#
# COMPACT_ATOMS: atom_id res chain seq x y z
N MET A 1 26.98 42.67 -1.63
CA MET A 1 25.56 42.29 -1.43
C MET A 1 25.39 41.58 -0.09
N PRO A 2 24.36 41.87 0.71
CA PRO A 2 24.18 41.25 2.03
C PRO A 2 23.74 39.78 1.90
N ARG A 3 24.40 38.86 2.61
CA ARG A 3 24.03 37.44 2.61
C ARG A 3 22.75 37.22 3.44
N PRO A 4 21.74 36.49 2.94
CA PRO A 4 20.51 36.22 3.69
C PRO A 4 20.80 35.32 4.90
N SER A 5 20.32 35.72 6.08
CA SER A 5 20.62 35.04 7.35
C SER A 5 20.11 33.60 7.38
N ILE A 6 20.76 32.73 8.15
CA ILE A 6 20.45 31.30 8.26
C ILE A 6 18.98 31.07 8.67
N LYS A 7 18.41 31.95 9.51
CA LYS A 7 16.98 31.94 9.88
C LYS A 7 16.05 32.09 8.66
N SER A 8 16.39 32.92 7.67
CA SER A 8 15.59 33.09 6.46
C SER A 8 15.60 31.86 5.54
N GLN A 9 16.71 31.11 5.50
CA GLN A 9 16.80 29.87 4.73
C GLN A 9 16.03 28.74 5.40
N ALA A 10 16.06 28.64 6.73
CA ALA A 10 15.24 27.70 7.49
C ALA A 10 13.74 27.95 7.31
N ALA A 11 13.30 29.22 7.32
CA ALA A 11 11.92 29.61 7.05
C ALA A 11 11.47 29.21 5.63
N LYS A 12 12.29 29.50 4.60
CA LYS A 12 12.01 29.06 3.21
C LYS A 12 11.91 27.54 3.06
N ARG A 13 12.75 26.77 3.78
CA ARG A 13 12.70 25.30 3.75
C ARG A 13 11.43 24.73 4.42
N LYS A 14 10.95 25.32 5.52
CA LYS A 14 9.67 24.93 6.13
C LYS A 14 8.48 25.26 5.22
N ALA A 15 8.42 26.47 4.66
CA ALA A 15 7.35 26.87 3.74
C ALA A 15 7.25 25.97 2.50
N LEU A 16 8.39 25.54 1.94
CA LEU A 16 8.43 24.58 0.82
C LEU A 16 7.99 23.16 1.19
N ALA A 17 8.16 22.74 2.45
CA ALA A 17 7.68 21.45 2.94
C ALA A 17 6.16 21.43 3.17
N GLU A 18 5.59 22.53 3.69
CA GLU A 18 4.15 22.67 3.88
C GLU A 18 3.40 22.82 2.55
N ALA A 19 3.95 23.60 1.60
CA ALA A 19 3.38 23.71 0.24
C ALA A 19 3.27 22.35 -0.47
N LYS A 20 4.25 21.45 -0.28
CA LYS A 20 4.24 20.08 -0.84
C LYS A 20 3.29 19.13 -0.11
N LYS A 21 2.99 19.33 1.17
CA LYS A 21 1.90 18.62 1.86
C LYS A 21 0.54 19.09 1.36
N ALA A 22 0.35 20.40 1.16
CA ALA A 22 -0.90 20.94 0.64
C ALA A 22 -1.25 20.44 -0.78
N THR A 23 -0.27 20.28 -1.68
CA THR A 23 -0.54 19.81 -3.06
C THR A 23 -0.88 18.33 -3.18
N LYS A 24 -0.59 17.50 -2.17
CA LYS A 24 -0.85 16.04 -2.22
C LYS A 24 -2.25 15.66 -1.73
N THR A 25 -2.92 16.55 -0.97
CA THR A 25 -4.23 16.30 -0.35
C THR A 25 -5.42 16.75 -1.23
N THR A 26 -5.20 17.64 -2.21
CA THR A 26 -6.26 18.24 -3.04
C THR A 26 -6.62 17.47 -4.32
N LYS A 27 -6.15 16.22 -4.49
CA LYS A 27 -6.34 15.43 -5.73
C LYS A 27 -7.30 14.23 -5.64
N THR A 28 -8.02 14.05 -4.53
CA THR A 28 -8.92 12.89 -4.37
C THR A 28 -10.31 13.22 -3.78
N THR A 29 -10.87 14.38 -4.09
CA THR A 29 -12.30 14.69 -3.84
C THR A 29 -12.86 15.68 -4.86
N GLN A 30 -13.22 15.17 -6.05
CA GLN A 30 -14.37 15.61 -6.89
C GLN A 30 -14.25 15.04 -8.32
N ALA A 31 -15.04 14.01 -8.62
CA ALA A 31 -15.49 13.67 -9.98
C ALA A 31 -16.63 12.64 -9.88
N LYS A 32 -17.88 13.11 -9.89
CA LYS A 32 -19.07 12.25 -9.95
C LYS A 32 -19.81 12.53 -11.26
N THR A 33 -20.33 11.46 -11.87
CA THR A 33 -21.42 11.40 -12.88
C THR A 33 -21.13 11.60 -14.40
N LYS A 34 -21.57 10.57 -15.16
CA LYS A 34 -22.10 10.51 -16.56
C LYS A 34 -21.17 10.22 -17.77
N THR A 35 -21.24 8.95 -18.25
CA THR A 35 -21.56 8.40 -19.61
C THR A 35 -21.13 9.13 -20.91
N PRO A 36 -21.06 8.48 -22.14
CA PRO A 36 -21.25 7.06 -22.53
C PRO A 36 -20.22 6.52 -23.60
N ALA A 37 -20.57 5.40 -24.28
CA ALA A 37 -19.97 4.75 -25.48
C ALA A 37 -18.68 3.93 -25.27
N ALA A 38 -18.50 2.65 -25.66
CA ALA A 38 -19.07 1.73 -26.67
C ALA A 38 -18.38 1.70 -28.05
N LYS A 39 -17.51 0.69 -28.25
CA LYS A 39 -17.16 -0.08 -29.50
C LYS A 39 -15.82 -0.83 -29.27
N SER A 40 -15.47 -1.94 -29.91
CA SER A 40 -16.19 -3.05 -30.59
C SER A 40 -15.17 -4.06 -31.15
N LYS A 41 -15.61 -5.32 -31.41
CA LYS A 41 -15.06 -6.41 -32.28
C LYS A 41 -14.53 -7.66 -31.55
N THR A 42 -15.34 -8.73 -31.43
CA THR A 42 -15.53 -9.92 -32.34
C THR A 42 -14.41 -10.94 -32.24
N THR A 43 -14.64 -12.25 -32.18
CA THR A 43 -15.64 -13.12 -32.88
C THR A 43 -16.38 -14.11 -31.95
N SER A 44 -17.70 -14.34 -32.08
CA SER A 44 -18.38 -15.47 -32.79
C SER A 44 -17.90 -16.87 -32.36
N ALA A 45 -18.74 -17.89 -32.10
CA ALA A 45 -20.16 -18.18 -32.44
C ALA A 45 -20.70 -19.34 -31.50
N LYS A 46 -21.95 -19.85 -31.47
CA LYS A 46 -23.23 -19.58 -32.17
C LYS A 46 -24.42 -20.40 -31.54
N THR A 47 -25.56 -19.73 -31.25
CA THR A 47 -26.98 -20.21 -31.10
C THR A 47 -27.33 -21.36 -30.13
N THR A 48 -28.56 -21.49 -29.59
CA THR A 48 -29.93 -21.15 -30.08
C THR A 48 -30.83 -20.79 -28.87
N LYS A 49 -31.59 -19.67 -28.79
CA LYS A 49 -32.87 -19.31 -29.46
C LYS A 49 -33.88 -20.49 -29.47
N THR A 50 -35.20 -20.38 -29.26
CA THR A 50 -36.17 -19.30 -28.89
C THR A 50 -37.38 -20.01 -28.20
N ARG A 51 -38.57 -19.47 -27.85
CA ARG A 51 -39.37 -18.29 -28.26
C ARG A 51 -40.26 -17.83 -27.06
N ALA A 52 -41.04 -16.76 -27.22
CA ALA A 52 -42.04 -16.25 -26.28
C ALA A 52 -43.43 -16.90 -26.44
N THR A 53 -44.32 -16.71 -25.45
CA THR A 53 -45.71 -16.28 -25.73
C THR A 53 -46.18 -15.24 -24.72
N LYS A 54 -46.80 -14.16 -25.22
CA LYS A 54 -47.55 -13.16 -24.47
C LYS A 54 -49.02 -13.36 -24.82
N THR A 55 -49.89 -13.57 -23.84
CA THR A 55 -51.34 -13.58 -24.03
C THR A 55 -52.02 -12.70 -22.98
N THR A 56 -53.13 -12.11 -23.38
CA THR A 56 -53.83 -11.01 -22.71
C THR A 56 -55.19 -11.50 -22.20
N SER A 57 -55.83 -10.73 -21.30
CA SER A 57 -57.23 -10.89 -20.81
C SER A 57 -57.46 -12.12 -19.89
N SER A 58 -58.36 -12.09 -18.89
CA SER A 58 -59.44 -11.14 -18.57
C SER A 58 -59.54 -10.84 -17.05
N GLN A 59 -60.27 -9.77 -16.70
CA GLN A 59 -60.62 -9.44 -15.31
C GLN A 59 -61.65 -10.41 -14.73
N THR A 60 -61.51 -10.71 -13.43
CA THR A 60 -62.66 -10.84 -12.53
C THR A 60 -62.27 -10.31 -11.15
N ASN A 61 -63.02 -9.32 -10.67
CA ASN A 61 -62.85 -8.80 -9.30
C ASN A 61 -63.38 -9.83 -8.30
N LEU A 62 -62.62 -10.13 -7.24
CA LEU A 62 -63.22 -10.45 -5.94
C LEU A 62 -62.24 -10.10 -4.81
N THR A 63 -62.58 -9.06 -4.04
CA THR A 63 -61.82 -8.58 -2.90
C THR A 63 -62.10 -9.42 -1.66
N THR A 64 -61.13 -10.22 -1.21
CA THR A 64 -61.04 -10.67 0.20
C THR A 64 -59.60 -10.58 0.70
N PRO A 65 -59.29 -9.73 1.69
CA PRO A 65 -57.95 -9.65 2.27
C PRO A 65 -57.76 -10.76 3.31
N LYS A 66 -57.54 -12.00 2.85
CA LYS A 66 -57.02 -13.05 3.75
C LYS A 66 -55.51 -12.97 3.77
N SER A 67 -54.96 -12.76 4.96
CA SER A 67 -53.52 -12.67 5.23
C SER A 67 -52.83 -14.03 5.02
N ASN A 68 -52.71 -14.45 3.76
CA ASN A 68 -51.71 -15.42 3.36
C ASN A 68 -50.38 -14.69 3.33
N LEU A 69 -49.75 -14.57 4.49
CA LEU A 69 -48.32 -14.37 4.58
C LEU A 69 -47.69 -15.66 4.04
N SER A 70 -47.59 -15.74 2.72
CA SER A 70 -46.84 -16.77 2.02
C SER A 70 -45.40 -16.63 2.47
N THR A 71 -45.05 -17.39 3.52
CA THR A 71 -43.68 -17.77 3.79
C THR A 71 -43.22 -18.56 2.59
N THR A 72 -42.78 -17.85 1.56
CA THR A 72 -42.09 -18.40 0.42
C THR A 72 -40.88 -19.11 1.00
N SER A 73 -41.00 -20.42 1.19
CA SER A 73 -39.92 -21.29 1.63
C SER A 73 -38.94 -21.39 0.47
N THR A 74 -38.11 -20.34 0.33
CA THR A 74 -36.84 -20.44 -0.37
C THR A 74 -35.95 -21.37 0.45
N THR A 75 -36.18 -22.67 0.26
CA THR A 75 -35.40 -23.77 0.82
C THR A 75 -34.00 -23.66 0.23
N THR A 76 -33.20 -22.82 0.87
CA THR A 76 -31.82 -22.55 0.47
C THR A 76 -31.03 -23.76 0.89
N LEU A 77 -31.02 -24.79 0.03
CA LEU A 77 -30.38 -26.07 0.25
C LEU A 77 -28.87 -25.86 0.35
N VAL A 78 -28.38 -25.64 1.58
CA VAL A 78 -26.96 -25.62 1.91
C VAL A 78 -26.46 -27.06 1.87
N PRO A 79 -25.49 -27.41 1.00
CA PRO A 79 -24.97 -28.77 0.94
C PRO A 79 -24.43 -29.24 2.29
N GLY A 80 -24.89 -30.41 2.75
CA GLY A 80 -24.51 -30.97 4.05
C GLY A 80 -25.36 -30.54 5.25
N LEU A 81 -26.37 -29.68 5.06
CA LEU A 81 -27.34 -29.33 6.11
C LEU A 81 -28.72 -29.92 5.79
N THR A 82 -29.08 -31.00 6.49
CA THR A 82 -30.46 -31.50 6.48
C THR A 82 -31.35 -30.56 7.27
N THR A 83 -32.41 -30.07 6.63
CA THR A 83 -33.49 -29.35 7.31
C THR A 83 -34.52 -30.39 7.76
N ILE A 84 -34.82 -30.43 9.05
CA ILE A 84 -35.88 -31.28 9.62
C ILE A 84 -37.12 -30.40 9.74
N ASP A 85 -38.20 -30.75 9.05
CA ASP A 85 -39.49 -30.09 9.24
C ASP A 85 -40.07 -30.53 10.59
N PRO A 86 -40.59 -29.61 11.44
CA PRO A 86 -41.28 -29.97 12.68
C PRO A 86 -42.40 -31.00 12.50
N ASN A 87 -43.05 -31.05 11.34
CA ASN A 87 -44.09 -32.02 11.02
C ASN A 87 -43.54 -33.45 10.83
N ASP A 88 -42.30 -33.59 10.35
CA ASP A 88 -41.65 -34.90 10.13
C ASP A 88 -41.19 -35.55 11.44
N ILE A 89 -41.00 -34.77 12.51
CA ILE A 89 -40.52 -35.27 13.82
C ILE A 89 -41.46 -36.35 14.38
N SER A 90 -42.77 -36.20 14.18
CA SER A 90 -43.76 -37.20 14.63
C SER A 90 -43.60 -38.55 13.92
N GLY A 91 -43.16 -38.54 12.64
CA GLY A 91 -42.86 -39.74 11.87
C GLY A 91 -41.50 -40.38 12.18
N MET A 92 -40.61 -39.68 12.88
CA MET A 92 -39.30 -40.19 13.33
C MET A 92 -39.35 -40.88 14.70
N LEU A 93 -40.46 -40.75 15.44
CA LEU A 93 -40.66 -41.42 16.72
C LEU A 93 -41.21 -42.84 16.51
N PRO A 94 -40.83 -43.83 17.35
CA PRO A 94 -41.49 -45.13 17.37
C PRO A 94 -42.98 -44.97 17.65
N GLN A 95 -43.84 -45.60 16.84
CA GLN A 95 -45.29 -45.55 17.07
C GLN A 95 -45.64 -46.36 18.31
N PHE A 96 -46.26 -45.70 19.29
CA PHE A 96 -46.68 -46.29 20.55
C PHE A 96 -48.21 -46.21 20.69
N GLU A 97 -48.88 -47.34 20.49
CA GLU A 97 -50.31 -47.48 20.73
C GLU A 97 -50.56 -47.97 22.16
N GLY A 98 -50.86 -47.04 23.08
CA GLY A 98 -51.03 -47.37 24.51
C GLY A 98 -52.08 -48.45 24.81
N ALA A 99 -53.05 -48.66 23.92
CA ALA A 99 -54.03 -49.75 24.01
C ALA A 99 -53.39 -51.15 23.95
N ASN A 100 -52.28 -51.31 23.22
CA ASN A 100 -51.59 -52.60 23.04
C ASN A 100 -50.64 -52.94 24.20
N TYR A 101 -50.38 -51.98 25.10
CA TYR A 101 -49.52 -52.13 26.27
C TYR A 101 -50.28 -52.11 27.61
N ASN A 102 -51.61 -52.07 27.58
CA ASN A 102 -52.45 -52.04 28.78
C ASN A 102 -52.66 -53.46 29.33
N ILE A 103 -52.00 -53.80 30.44
CA ILE A 103 -52.11 -55.09 31.11
C ILE A 103 -53.19 -55.01 32.19
N THR A 104 -54.40 -55.48 31.88
CA THR A 104 -55.56 -55.49 32.79
C THR A 104 -55.57 -56.68 33.76
N ASP A 105 -54.99 -57.82 33.37
CA ASP A 105 -54.72 -58.98 34.23
C ASP A 105 -53.21 -59.32 34.17
N PRO A 106 -52.43 -59.04 35.23
CA PRO A 106 -50.99 -59.33 35.26
C PRO A 106 -50.62 -60.82 35.18
N LEU A 107 -51.54 -61.73 35.54
CA LEU A 107 -51.31 -63.17 35.50
C LEU A 107 -51.71 -63.80 34.16
N LYS A 108 -52.47 -63.06 33.34
CA LYS A 108 -52.89 -63.45 31.99
C LYS A 108 -52.80 -62.25 31.05
N PRO A 109 -51.57 -61.81 30.69
CA PRO A 109 -51.39 -60.71 29.75
C PRO A 109 -52.11 -61.04 28.43
N PRO A 110 -52.80 -60.07 27.81
CA PRO A 110 -53.59 -60.32 26.63
C PRO A 110 -52.69 -60.61 25.42
N SER A 111 -53.16 -61.46 24.50
CA SER A 111 -52.38 -61.96 23.37
C SER A 111 -52.07 -60.92 22.28
N ASN A 112 -52.60 -59.71 22.40
CA ASN A 112 -52.26 -58.56 21.56
C ASN A 112 -51.03 -57.77 22.06
N LEU A 113 -50.50 -58.08 23.26
CA LEU A 113 -49.28 -57.47 23.76
C LEU A 113 -48.10 -57.86 22.83
N PRO A 114 -47.34 -56.89 22.27
CA PRO A 114 -46.19 -57.20 21.43
C PRO A 114 -45.12 -57.95 22.22
N GLN A 115 -44.95 -59.24 21.93
CA GLN A 115 -43.90 -60.07 22.51
C GLN A 115 -42.70 -60.16 21.56
N VAL A 116 -41.50 -60.11 22.11
CA VAL A 116 -40.21 -60.20 21.42
C VAL A 116 -39.40 -61.29 22.12
N SER A 117 -38.66 -62.11 21.38
CA SER A 117 -37.81 -63.13 21.99
C SER A 117 -36.62 -62.49 22.74
N GLU A 118 -36.06 -63.19 23.72
CA GLU A 118 -34.87 -62.73 24.44
C GLU A 118 -33.69 -62.43 23.48
N ALA A 119 -33.48 -63.30 22.48
CA ALA A 119 -32.44 -63.13 21.47
C ALA A 119 -32.68 -61.90 20.56
N ASP A 120 -33.94 -61.63 20.18
CA ASP A 120 -34.28 -60.45 19.37
C ASP A 120 -34.16 -59.15 20.19
N PHE A 121 -34.50 -59.19 21.48
CA PHE A 121 -34.35 -58.08 22.41
C PHE A 121 -32.87 -57.68 22.58
N ASP A 122 -32.00 -58.65 22.89
CA ASP A 122 -30.56 -58.41 23.06
C ASP A 122 -29.90 -57.92 21.76
N SER A 123 -30.27 -58.51 20.63
CA SER A 123 -29.83 -58.09 19.30
C SER A 123 -30.24 -56.64 19.01
N GLY A 124 -31.51 -56.29 19.21
CA GLY A 124 -32.03 -54.93 19.04
C GLY A 124 -31.35 -53.93 19.96
N MET A 125 -31.20 -54.26 21.25
CA MET A 125 -30.52 -53.42 22.23
C MET A 125 -29.05 -53.14 21.84
N SER A 126 -28.34 -54.15 21.35
CA SER A 126 -26.97 -54.02 20.84
C SER A 126 -26.89 -53.06 19.65
N ILE A 127 -27.82 -53.17 18.70
CA ILE A 127 -27.92 -52.27 17.54
C ILE A 127 -28.15 -50.81 17.98
N TYR A 128 -29.12 -50.56 18.89
CA TYR A 128 -29.39 -49.21 19.39
C TYR A 128 -28.20 -48.62 20.15
N GLN A 129 -27.51 -49.42 20.99
CA GLN A 129 -26.29 -48.96 21.66
C GLN A 129 -25.17 -48.65 20.67
N GLY A 130 -25.02 -49.46 19.61
CA GLY A 130 -24.10 -49.20 18.51
C GLY A 130 -24.40 -47.88 17.80
N ALA A 131 -25.67 -47.63 17.46
CA ALA A 131 -26.13 -46.39 16.83
C ALA A 131 -25.87 -45.16 17.72
N ILE A 132 -26.14 -45.23 19.02
CA ILE A 132 -25.85 -44.15 19.98
C ILE A 132 -24.33 -43.85 20.04
N ARG A 133 -23.48 -44.89 20.03
CA ARG A 133 -22.01 -44.72 20.00
C ARG A 133 -21.55 -44.08 18.69
N ALA A 134 -22.11 -44.51 17.56
CA ALA A 134 -21.82 -43.93 16.24
C ALA A 134 -22.20 -42.44 16.17
N LEU A 135 -23.42 -42.08 16.59
CA LEU A 135 -23.88 -40.68 16.62
C LEU A 135 -22.99 -39.80 17.51
N LYS A 136 -22.60 -40.29 18.69
CA LYS A 136 -21.64 -39.58 19.56
C LYS A 136 -20.29 -39.38 18.88
N LEU A 137 -19.74 -40.42 18.24
CA LEU A 137 -18.48 -40.34 17.50
C LEU A 137 -18.54 -39.33 16.34
N THR A 138 -19.64 -39.30 15.58
CA THR A 138 -19.88 -38.31 14.52
C THR A 138 -19.97 -36.89 15.08
N GLY A 139 -20.61 -36.69 16.24
CA GLY A 139 -20.61 -35.41 16.96
C GLY A 139 -19.19 -34.93 17.28
N THR A 140 -18.38 -35.78 17.92
CA THR A 140 -16.97 -35.48 18.24
C THR A 140 -16.15 -35.22 16.97
N ALA A 141 -16.44 -35.89 15.85
CA ALA A 141 -15.77 -35.64 14.58
C ALA A 141 -16.08 -34.25 14.00
N PHE A 142 -17.30 -33.74 14.16
CA PHE A 142 -17.65 -32.37 13.79
C PHE A 142 -16.92 -31.34 14.67
N ASP A 143 -16.77 -31.58 15.98
CA ASP A 143 -15.99 -30.71 16.88
C ASP A 143 -14.50 -30.67 16.48
N VAL A 144 -13.90 -31.83 16.17
CA VAL A 144 -12.52 -31.91 15.65
C VAL A 144 -12.38 -31.15 14.31
N THR A 145 -13.38 -31.24 13.44
CA THR A 145 -13.40 -30.52 12.15
C THR A 145 -13.51 -29.00 12.36
N ARG A 146 -14.35 -28.56 13.30
CA ARG A 146 -14.46 -27.15 13.71
C ARG A 146 -13.14 -26.61 14.25
N GLU A 147 -12.45 -27.34 15.12
CA GLU A 147 -11.15 -26.93 15.66
C GLU A 147 -10.04 -26.92 14.59
N ARG A 148 -10.10 -27.83 13.60
CA ARG A 148 -9.23 -27.75 12.41
C ARG A 148 -9.44 -26.46 11.62
N PHE A 149 -10.68 -26.09 11.30
CA PHE A 149 -10.96 -24.83 10.61
C PHE A 149 -10.52 -23.60 11.42
N THR A 150 -10.74 -23.59 12.75
CA THR A 150 -10.24 -22.54 13.65
C THR A 150 -8.70 -22.45 13.61
N THR A 151 -8.01 -23.59 13.58
CA THR A 151 -6.54 -23.66 13.54
C THR A 151 -5.98 -23.17 12.21
N GLU A 152 -6.56 -23.58 11.08
CA GLU A 152 -6.16 -23.08 9.76
C GLU A 152 -6.44 -21.57 9.62
N GLY A 153 -7.55 -21.08 10.17
CA GLY A 153 -7.83 -19.63 10.26
C GLY A 153 -6.79 -18.85 11.07
N LYS A 154 -6.24 -19.45 12.15
CA LYS A 154 -5.12 -18.87 12.92
C LYS A 154 -3.81 -18.89 12.10
N LYS A 155 -3.49 -20.00 11.41
CA LYS A 155 -2.31 -20.09 10.53
C LYS A 155 -2.34 -19.03 9.42
N ALA A 156 -3.47 -18.87 8.73
CA ALA A 156 -3.62 -17.89 7.67
C ALA A 156 -3.37 -16.45 8.17
N LYS A 157 -3.87 -16.10 9.37
CA LYS A 157 -3.60 -14.81 10.01
C LYS A 157 -2.12 -14.63 10.37
N ALA A 158 -1.48 -15.66 10.93
CA ALA A 158 -0.05 -15.63 11.27
C ALA A 158 0.83 -15.45 10.02
N PHE A 159 0.54 -16.17 8.94
CA PHE A 159 1.23 -16.01 7.65
C PHE A 159 1.04 -14.59 7.09
N GLY A 160 -0.19 -14.06 7.11
CA GLY A 160 -0.47 -12.68 6.69
C GLY A 160 0.25 -11.61 7.52
N ALA A 161 0.47 -11.85 8.82
CA ALA A 161 1.29 -10.99 9.66
C ALA A 161 2.79 -11.09 9.30
N GLY A 162 3.30 -12.30 9.04
CA GLY A 162 4.67 -12.53 8.58
C GLY A 162 4.99 -11.81 7.26
N VAL A 163 4.08 -11.87 6.29
CA VAL A 163 4.22 -11.14 5.00
C VAL A 163 4.28 -9.62 5.20
N LYS A 164 3.48 -9.06 6.12
CA LYS A 164 3.55 -7.63 6.46
C LYS A 164 4.90 -7.25 7.08
N ALA A 165 5.35 -8.02 8.08
CA ALA A 165 6.64 -7.79 8.73
C ALA A 165 7.81 -7.87 7.74
N ALA A 166 7.82 -8.88 6.85
CA ALA A 166 8.82 -8.99 5.78
C ALA A 166 8.81 -7.77 4.84
N THR A 167 7.62 -7.27 4.49
CA THR A 167 7.45 -6.05 3.67
C THR A 167 7.98 -4.79 4.39
N GLU A 168 7.86 -4.72 5.71
CA GLU A 168 8.39 -3.62 6.52
C GLU A 168 9.92 -3.69 6.63
N PHE A 169 10.51 -4.87 6.79
CA PHE A 169 11.97 -5.06 6.75
C PHE A 169 12.58 -4.64 5.41
N GLU A 170 11.97 -5.00 4.27
CA GLU A 170 12.48 -4.57 2.96
C GLU A 170 12.36 -3.05 2.75
N LYS A 171 11.35 -2.39 3.33
CA LYS A 171 11.28 -0.91 3.33
C LYS A 171 12.41 -0.29 4.13
N VAL A 172 12.64 -0.74 5.37
CA VAL A 172 13.72 -0.23 6.22
C VAL A 172 15.09 -0.43 5.57
N LYS A 173 15.29 -1.55 4.87
CA LYS A 173 16.49 -1.84 4.08
C LYS A 173 16.64 -0.90 2.88
N ALA A 174 15.55 -0.57 2.18
CA ALA A 174 15.57 0.41 1.10
C ALA A 174 15.88 1.83 1.61
N ASP A 175 15.24 2.26 2.72
CA ASP A 175 15.48 3.57 3.35
C ASP A 175 16.94 3.69 3.84
N TYR A 176 17.54 2.61 4.36
CA TYR A 176 18.95 2.57 4.75
C TYR A 176 19.91 2.70 3.55
N LEU A 177 19.58 2.09 2.41
CA LEU A 177 20.36 2.25 1.17
C LEU A 177 20.27 3.67 0.61
N ASP A 178 19.08 4.29 0.62
CA ASP A 178 18.91 5.70 0.20
C ASP A 178 19.70 6.65 1.12
N TYR A 179 19.71 6.40 2.43
CA TYR A 179 20.54 7.14 3.38
C TYR A 179 22.05 7.00 3.08
N GLN A 180 22.55 5.79 2.82
CA GLN A 180 23.94 5.54 2.41
C GLN A 180 24.30 6.33 1.13
N THR A 181 23.47 6.25 0.09
CA THR A 181 23.66 7.00 -1.17
C THR A 181 23.63 8.52 -0.94
N GLN A 182 22.75 9.01 -0.08
CA GLN A 182 22.69 10.43 0.27
C GLN A 182 23.93 10.90 1.03
N LEU A 183 24.48 10.06 1.92
CA LEU A 183 25.71 10.34 2.66
C LEU A 183 26.90 10.44 1.70
N GLU A 184 27.09 9.45 0.82
CA GLU A 184 28.12 9.48 -0.22
C GLU A 184 27.99 10.71 -1.13
N THR A 185 26.77 11.00 -1.59
CA THR A 185 26.47 12.18 -2.42
C THR A 185 26.83 13.49 -1.72
N ASN A 186 26.68 13.58 -0.40
CA ASN A 186 27.08 14.77 0.37
C ASN A 186 28.60 14.85 0.50
N THR A 187 29.30 13.75 0.78
CA THR A 187 30.77 13.70 0.80
C THR A 187 31.39 14.12 -0.54
N GLN A 188 30.83 13.66 -1.66
CA GLN A 188 31.26 14.08 -3.00
C GLN A 188 31.06 15.59 -3.23
N LYS A 189 29.93 16.16 -2.76
CA LYS A 189 29.66 17.62 -2.85
C LYS A 189 30.60 18.44 -1.97
N GLU A 190 30.92 17.97 -0.77
CA GLU A 190 31.88 18.64 0.13
C GLU A 190 33.29 18.65 -0.46
N SER A 191 33.74 17.53 -1.04
CA SER A 191 35.00 17.46 -1.79
C SER A 191 35.02 18.42 -2.98
N GLY A 192 33.94 18.45 -3.78
CA GLY A 192 33.79 19.39 -4.89
C GLY A 192 33.80 20.86 -4.45
N LEU A 193 33.16 21.19 -3.33
CA LEU A 193 33.17 22.53 -2.74
C LEU A 193 34.57 22.92 -2.26
N SER A 194 35.27 22.02 -1.58
CA SER A 194 36.66 22.25 -1.11
C SER A 194 37.61 22.49 -2.28
N LEU A 195 37.50 21.70 -3.36
CA LEU A 195 38.29 21.90 -4.58
C LEU A 195 37.96 23.23 -5.27
N ALA A 196 36.67 23.62 -5.34
CA ALA A 196 36.26 24.90 -5.89
C ALA A 196 36.83 26.08 -5.06
N GLN A 197 36.74 26.00 -3.73
CA GLN A 197 37.33 27.01 -2.83
C GLN A 197 38.84 27.15 -3.01
N LYS A 198 39.58 26.03 -3.08
CA LYS A 198 41.03 26.05 -3.36
C LYS A 198 41.36 26.70 -4.70
N ARG A 199 40.60 26.41 -5.76
CA ARG A 199 40.77 27.04 -7.08
C ARG A 199 40.47 28.55 -7.04
N THR A 200 39.42 28.97 -6.33
CA THR A 200 39.11 30.40 -6.16
C THR A 200 40.21 31.12 -5.38
N GLN A 201 40.74 30.52 -4.32
CA GLN A 201 41.85 31.10 -3.55
C GLN A 201 43.09 31.25 -4.43
N PHE A 202 43.50 30.18 -5.14
CA PHE A 202 44.64 30.22 -6.06
C PHE A 202 44.52 31.31 -7.14
N VAL A 203 43.33 31.53 -7.69
CA VAL A 203 43.09 32.62 -8.66
C VAL A 203 43.17 34.01 -8.02
N LEU A 204 42.77 34.16 -6.76
CA LEU A 204 42.95 35.42 -6.02
C LEU A 204 44.43 35.66 -5.70
N ASP A 205 45.16 34.64 -5.27
CA ASP A 205 46.59 34.72 -4.97
C ASP A 205 47.39 35.11 -6.23
N MET A 206 47.15 34.43 -7.37
CA MET A 206 47.72 34.80 -8.67
C MET A 206 47.38 36.22 -9.12
N ALA A 207 46.18 36.72 -8.81
CA ALA A 207 45.80 38.08 -9.17
C ALA A 207 46.58 39.12 -8.36
N VAL A 208 46.82 38.86 -7.07
CA VAL A 208 47.67 39.71 -6.20
C VAL A 208 49.12 39.67 -6.68
N GLU A 209 49.67 38.48 -6.97
CA GLU A 209 51.03 38.34 -7.54
C GLU A 209 51.15 39.13 -8.87
N SER A 210 50.17 39.00 -9.77
CA SER A 210 50.14 39.75 -11.02
C SER A 210 49.98 41.27 -10.85
N GLU A 211 49.34 41.74 -9.78
CA GLU A 211 49.24 43.17 -9.45
C GLU A 211 50.61 43.67 -8.97
N THR A 212 51.27 42.95 -8.06
CA THR A 212 52.63 43.29 -7.59
C THR A 212 53.66 43.30 -8.72
N GLU A 213 53.63 42.33 -9.63
CA GLU A 213 54.50 42.32 -10.83
C GLU A 213 54.29 43.55 -11.72
N MET A 214 53.06 44.07 -11.80
CA MET A 214 52.76 45.25 -12.62
C MET A 214 53.22 46.53 -11.95
N ASP A 215 53.07 46.65 -10.63
CA ASP A 215 53.61 47.77 -9.86
C ASP A 215 55.15 47.81 -9.92
N GLU A 216 55.84 46.68 -9.82
CA GLU A 216 57.30 46.61 -10.01
C GLU A 216 57.74 47.02 -11.43
N LYS A 217 57.01 46.59 -12.46
CA LYS A 217 57.23 47.03 -13.86
C LYS A 217 56.98 48.52 -14.04
N LEU A 218 55.99 49.09 -13.33
CA LEU A 218 55.66 50.50 -13.39
C LEU A 218 56.74 51.34 -12.66
N GLU A 219 57.21 50.89 -11.50
CA GLU A 219 58.26 51.58 -10.74
C GLU A 219 59.61 51.56 -11.47
N SER A 220 60.01 50.40 -12.02
CA SER A 220 61.21 50.30 -12.86
C SER A 220 61.11 51.17 -14.13
N ALA A 221 59.92 51.30 -14.73
CA ALA A 221 59.69 52.23 -15.83
C ALA A 221 59.81 53.71 -15.42
N LYS A 222 59.35 54.10 -14.21
CA LYS A 222 59.57 55.46 -13.67
C LYS A 222 61.06 55.75 -13.51
N VAL A 223 61.82 54.84 -12.87
CA VAL A 223 63.26 54.98 -12.67
C VAL A 223 63.99 55.11 -14.01
N GLY A 224 63.62 54.29 -15.01
CA GLY A 224 64.15 54.40 -16.37
C GLY A 224 63.85 55.75 -17.03
N ALA A 225 62.62 56.27 -16.86
CA ALA A 225 62.23 57.59 -17.37
C ALA A 225 62.97 58.74 -16.67
N GLU A 226 63.23 58.63 -15.37
CA GLU A 226 63.98 59.63 -14.60
C GLU A 226 65.47 59.64 -14.98
N ILE A 227 66.09 58.47 -15.15
CA ILE A 227 67.45 58.35 -15.71
C ILE A 227 67.51 58.99 -17.10
N ALA A 228 66.54 58.71 -17.97
CA ALA A 228 66.47 59.32 -19.30
C ALA A 228 66.29 60.85 -19.26
N LYS A 229 65.54 61.37 -18.29
CA LYS A 229 65.37 62.81 -18.04
C LYS A 229 66.69 63.45 -17.56
N LEU A 230 67.39 62.84 -16.61
CA LEU A 230 68.70 63.29 -16.15
C LEU A 230 69.71 63.29 -17.30
N GLN A 231 69.80 62.21 -18.09
CA GLN A 231 70.67 62.17 -19.28
C GLN A 231 70.33 63.23 -20.33
N ARG A 232 69.04 63.57 -20.51
CA ARG A 232 68.64 64.69 -21.39
C ARG A 232 69.10 66.02 -20.82
N GLN A 233 68.91 66.27 -19.53
CA GLN A 233 69.35 67.49 -18.85
C GLN A 233 70.88 67.66 -18.92
N ASP A 234 71.62 66.57 -18.74
CA ASP A 234 73.08 66.52 -18.85
C ASP A 234 73.57 66.83 -20.27
N LYS A 235 72.93 66.24 -21.29
CA LYS A 235 73.18 66.54 -22.72
C LYS A 235 72.79 67.97 -23.08
N GLN A 236 71.71 68.50 -22.51
CA GLN A 236 71.26 69.88 -22.70
C GLN A 236 72.29 70.86 -22.12
N SER A 237 72.77 70.60 -20.90
CA SER A 237 73.81 71.41 -20.25
C SER A 237 75.10 71.43 -21.06
N LYS A 238 75.54 70.28 -21.57
CA LYS A 238 76.71 70.17 -22.46
C LYS A 238 76.51 70.93 -23.78
N LEU A 239 75.29 70.91 -24.34
CA LEU A 239 74.93 71.70 -25.53
C LEU A 239 74.98 73.21 -25.26
N ASP A 240 74.47 73.66 -24.12
CA ASP A 240 74.44 75.09 -23.78
C ASP A 240 75.82 75.62 -23.36
N GLU A 241 76.67 74.77 -22.76
CA GLU A 241 78.08 75.04 -22.50
C GLU A 241 78.90 75.12 -23.81
N PHE A 242 78.66 74.22 -24.75
CA PHE A 242 79.24 74.27 -26.10
C PHE A 242 78.81 75.54 -26.86
N LYS A 243 77.53 75.95 -26.77
CA LYS A 243 77.07 77.23 -27.33
C LYS A 243 77.79 78.42 -26.70
N LYS A 244 77.99 78.43 -25.37
CA LYS A 244 78.75 79.50 -24.70
C LYS A 244 80.19 79.59 -25.21
N GLN A 245 80.85 78.47 -25.47
CA GLN A 245 82.19 78.46 -26.08
C GLN A 245 82.17 79.04 -27.51
N LEU A 246 81.13 78.76 -28.30
CA LEU A 246 80.91 79.34 -29.63
C LEU A 246 80.62 80.85 -29.62
N THR A 247 79.99 81.39 -28.58
CA THR A 247 79.65 82.83 -28.49
C THR A 247 80.61 83.67 -27.64
N GLY A 248 81.43 83.04 -26.80
CA GLY A 248 82.41 83.70 -25.92
C GLY A 248 83.82 83.81 -26.50
N GLY A 249 84.02 83.36 -27.75
CA GLY A 249 85.28 83.51 -28.48
C GLY A 249 85.27 84.74 -29.40
N ASN A 250 85.46 85.93 -28.81
CA ASN A 250 85.82 87.19 -29.49
C ASN A 250 86.46 88.13 -28.47
#